data_AF-A0AA43ULI2-F1
#
_entry.id   AF-A0AA43ULI2-F1
#
_cell.length_a   1.000
_cell.length_b   1.000
_cell.length_c   1.000
_cell.angle_alpha   90.00
_cell.angle_beta   90.00
_cell.angle_gamma   90.00
#
_symmetry.space_group_name_H-M   'P 1'
#
loop_
_entity.id
_entity.type
_entity.pdbx_description
1 polymer ?
#
loop_
_entity_poly.entity_id
_entity_poly.type
_entity_poly.pdbx_seq_one_letter_code
_entity_poly.pdbx_strand_id
1 'polypeptide(L)' 'MLGADEFIADTIEDLKGKIPGKAIIACSGGVDSMVAATLASRAIGDRLLAVYVDNGLMRKGETEEVEGMLRDMGI' A
#
# COMPACT_ATOMS: atom_id res chain seq x y z
N MET A 1 0.62 -2.75 25.54
CA MET A 1 1.29 -2.53 24.24
C MET A 1 0.52 -3.39 23.26
N LEU A 2 -0.16 -2.79 22.28
CA LEU A 2 -0.92 -3.56 21.28
C LEU A 2 0.05 -4.47 20.51
N GLY A 3 -0.31 -5.73 20.32
CA GLY A 3 0.44 -6.62 19.45
C GLY A 3 0.39 -6.14 18.01
N ALA A 4 1.40 -6.44 17.20
CA ALA A 4 1.40 -6.07 15.79
C ALA A 4 0.18 -6.63 15.05
N ASP A 5 -0.23 -7.86 15.38
CA ASP A 5 -1.41 -8.50 14.79
C ASP A 5 -2.71 -7.78 15.15
N GLU A 6 -2.87 -7.36 16.41
CA GLU A 6 -4.03 -6.59 16.88
C GLU A 6 -4.08 -5.23 16.16
N PHE A 7 -2.94 -4.53 16.09
CA PHE A 7 -2.85 -3.25 15.38
C PHE A 7 -3.24 -3.38 13.91
N ILE A 8 -2.77 -4.43 13.23
CA ILE A 8 -3.10 -4.68 11.82
C ILE A 8 -4.60 -4.91 11.65
N ALA A 9 -5.20 -5.76 12.49
CA ALA A 9 -6.63 -6.08 12.41
C ALA A 9 -7.50 -4.83 12.65
N ASP A 10 -7.21 -4.08 13.72
CA ASP A 10 -7.93 -2.86 14.08
C ASP A 10 -7.81 -1.79 13.00
N THR A 11 -6.61 -1.62 12.43
CA THR A 11 -6.36 -0.63 11.37
C THR A 11 -7.13 -0.98 10.10
N ILE A 12 -7.16 -2.25 9.70
CA ILE A 12 -7.91 -2.69 8.51
C ILE A 12 -9.41 -2.42 8.69
N GLU A 13 -9.97 -2.69 9.87
CA GLU A 13 -11.39 -2.47 10.15
C GLU A 13 -11.74 -0.96 10.19
N ASP A 14 -10.89 -0.15 10.81
CA ASP A 14 -11.05 1.31 10.84
C ASP A 14 -11.00 1.92 9.42
N LEU A 15 -10.08 1.46 8.58
CA LEU A 15 -9.96 1.90 7.18
C LEU A 15 -11.20 1.53 6.35
N LYS A 16 -11.77 0.34 6.54
CA LYS A 16 -13.02 -0.06 5.88
C LYS A 16 -14.17 0.91 6.18
N GLY A 17 -14.31 1.32 7.45
CA GLY A 17 -15.35 2.24 7.88
C GLY A 17 -15.12 3.68 7.38
N LYS A 18 -13.86 4.12 7.32
CA LYS A 18 -13.49 5.49 6.92
C LYS A 18 -13.49 5.73 5.42
N ILE A 19 -13.34 4.68 4.61
CA ILE A 19 -13.21 4.80 3.14
C ILE A 19 -14.41 4.13 2.45
N PRO A 20 -15.54 4.85 2.27
CA PRO A 20 -16.73 4.30 1.63
C PRO A 20 -16.59 4.17 0.10
N GLY A 21 -15.64 4.88 -0.51
CA GLY A 21 -15.46 4.98 -1.96
C GLY A 21 -14.13 4.45 -2.46
N LYS A 22 -13.62 5.06 -3.53
CA LYS A 22 -12.27 4.81 -4.04
C LYS A 22 -11.25 5.68 -3.31
N ALA A 23 -10.01 5.19 -3.22
CA ALA A 23 -8.88 5.94 -2.68
C ALA A 23 -7.68 5.84 -3.61
N ILE A 24 -6.78 6.82 -3.51
CA ILE A 24 -5.51 6.85 -4.25
C ILE A 24 -4.38 6.87 -3.22
N ILE A 25 -3.32 6.12 -3.46
CA ILE A 25 -2.11 6.15 -2.63
C ILE A 25 -0.87 6.23 -3.51
N ALA A 26 0.09 7.07 -3.11
CA ALA A 26 1.40 7.11 -3.76
C ALA A 26 2.30 6.03 -3.15
N CYS A 27 2.82 5.14 -3.99
CA CYS A 27 3.79 4.12 -3.60
C CYS A 27 5.15 4.52 -4.17
N SER A 28 6.17 4.71 -3.32
CA SER A 28 7.51 5.09 -3.76
C SER A 28 8.49 3.92 -3.83
N GLY A 29 8.10 2.76 -3.28
CA GLY A 29 9.01 1.65 -2.98
C GLY A 29 9.58 1.66 -1.57
N GLY A 30 9.39 2.75 -0.82
CA GLY A 30 9.75 2.82 0.59
C GLY A 30 8.82 1.99 1.47
N VAL A 31 9.37 1.35 2.50
CA VAL A 31 8.65 0.45 3.43
C VAL A 31 7.38 1.10 3.98
N ASP A 32 7.42 2.38 4.36
CA ASP A 32 6.26 3.10 4.90
C ASP A 32 5.09 3.11 3.91
N SER A 33 5.36 3.50 2.66
CA SER A 33 4.34 3.58 1.61
C SER A 33 3.81 2.20 1.22
N MET A 34 4.67 1.17 1.22
CA MET A 34 4.29 -0.20 0.88
C MET A 34 3.43 -0.84 1.97
N VAL A 35 3.75 -0.62 3.25
CA VAL A 35 2.93 -1.10 4.37
C VAL A 35 1.58 -0.40 4.37
N ALA A 36 1.55 0.92 4.17
CA ALA A 36 0.30 1.68 4.08
C ALA A 36 -0.58 1.19 2.91
N ALA A 37 0.01 0.99 1.73
CA ALA A 37 -0.69 0.45 0.56
C ALA A 37 -1.22 -0.97 0.81
N THR A 38 -0.45 -1.82 1.49
CA THR A 38 -0.87 -3.18 1.84
C THR A 38 -2.07 -3.17 2.79
N LEU A 39 -2.03 -2.36 3.85
CA LEU A 39 -3.14 -2.25 4.80
C LEU A 39 -4.40 -1.68 4.13
N ALA A 40 -4.25 -0.65 3.31
CA ALA A 40 -5.36 -0.07 2.56
C ALA A 40 -5.94 -1.07 1.54
N SER A 41 -5.09 -1.79 0.80
CA SER A 41 -5.51 -2.80 -0.18
C SER A 41 -6.29 -3.92 0.51
N ARG A 42 -5.81 -4.44 1.65
CA ARG A 42 -6.56 -5.41 2.47
C ARG A 42 -7.90 -4.88 2.98
N ALA A 43 -8.02 -3.57 3.20
CA ALA A 43 -9.26 -2.95 3.66
C ALA A 43 -10.28 -2.75 2.54
N ILE A 44 -9.88 -2.20 1.38
CA ILE A 44 -10.82 -1.73 0.35
C ILE A 44 -10.69 -2.42 -1.00
N GLY A 45 -9.71 -3.31 -1.19
CA GLY A 45 -9.47 -4.08 -2.41
C GLY A 45 -9.31 -3.21 -3.65
N ASP A 46 -9.99 -3.61 -4.73
CA ASP A 46 -9.98 -2.96 -6.06
C ASP A 46 -10.42 -1.47 -6.07
N ARG A 47 -10.87 -0.94 -4.93
CA ARG A 47 -11.17 0.48 -4.76
C ARG A 47 -9.92 1.32 -4.47
N LEU A 48 -8.78 0.71 -4.18
CA LEU A 48 -7.51 1.40 -4.02
C LEU A 48 -6.79 1.48 -5.36
N LEU A 49 -6.44 2.69 -5.78
CA LEU A 49 -5.51 2.92 -6.89
C LEU A 49 -4.14 3.29 -6.32
N ALA A 50 -3.19 2.36 -6.38
CA ALA A 50 -1.80 2.67 -6.09
C ALA A 50 -1.12 3.31 -7.31
N VAL A 51 -0.39 4.39 -7.07
CA VAL A 51 0.32 5.13 -8.10
C VAL A 51 1.80 5.15 -7.73
N TYR A 52 2.61 4.51 -8.56
CA TYR A 52 4.06 4.66 -8.55
C TYR A 52 4.47 5.65 -9.64
N VAL A 53 5.43 6.53 -9.33
CA VAL A 53 5.98 7.52 -10.26
C VAL A 53 7.49 7.35 -10.31
N ASP A 54 7.98 6.88 -11.45
CA ASP A 54 9.41 6.98 -11.76
C ASP A 54 9.73 8.42 -12.15
N ASN A 55 10.60 9.06 -11.36
CA ASN A 55 11.04 10.44 -11.58
C ASN A 55 12.32 10.54 -12.42
N GLY A 56 12.87 9.41 -12.88
CA GLY A 56 14.11 9.32 -13.65
C GLY A 56 15.40 9.37 -12.80
N LEU A 57 15.28 9.41 -11.48
CA LEU A 57 16.39 9.47 -10.52
C LEU A 57 16.41 8.27 -9.56
N MET A 58 15.72 7.19 -9.92
CA MET A 58 15.66 5.96 -9.13
C MET A 58 17.00 5.22 -9.16
N ARG A 59 17.25 4.38 -8.15
CA ARG A 59 18.45 3.53 -8.15
C ARG A 59 18.32 2.45 -9.22
N LYS A 60 19.46 1.92 -9.64
CA LYS A 60 19.51 0.85 -10.65
C LYS A 60 18.67 -0.36 -10.20
N GLY A 61 17.65 -0.71 -10.99
CA GLY A 61 16.75 -1.85 -10.72
C GLY A 61 15.59 -1.56 -9.77
N GLU A 62 15.54 -0.36 -9.17
CA GLU A 62 14.56 -0.03 -8.14
C GLU A 62 13.14 0.02 -8.70
N THR A 63 12.95 0.50 -9.93
CA THR A 63 11.64 0.54 -10.56
C THR A 63 11.06 -0.86 -10.79
N GLU A 64 11.88 -1.79 -11.29
CA GLU A 64 11.47 -3.17 -11.51
C GLU A 64 11.18 -3.90 -10.19
N GLU A 65 11.97 -3.63 -9.14
CA GLU A 65 11.73 -4.15 -7.79
C GLU A 65 10.40 -3.65 -7.21
N VAL A 66 10.11 -2.35 -7.34
CA VAL A 66 8.87 -1.75 -6.85
C VAL A 66 7.66 -2.29 -7.60
N GLU A 67 7.74 -2.40 -8.93
CA GLU A 67 6.67 -2.99 -9.74
C GLU A 67 6.41 -4.45 -9.33
N GLY A 68 7.48 -5.24 -9.14
CA GLY A 68 7.38 -6.62 -8.68
C GLY A 68 6.70 -6.74 -7.32
N MET A 69 7.09 -5.91 -6.36
CA MET A 69 6.48 -5.90 -5.03
C MET A 69 4.98 -5.56 -5.07
N LEU A 70 4.56 -4.56 -5.85
CA LEU A 70 3.15 -4.20 -5.97
C LEU A 70 2.33 -5.36 -6.57
N ARG A 71 2.86 -6.01 -7.63
CA ARG A 71 2.24 -7.18 -8.25
C ARG A 71 2.09 -8.35 -7.28
N ASP A 72 3.13 -8.67 -6.53
CA ASP A 72 3.12 -9.77 -5.55
C ASP A 72 2.13 -9.52 -4.40
N MET A 73 1.89 -8.25 -4.07
CA MET A 73 0.91 -7.83 -3.06
C MET A 73 -0.52 -7.76 -3.60
N GLY A 74 -0.73 -7.97 -4.90
CA GLY A 74 -2.04 -7.88 -5.55
C GLY A 74 -2.58 -6.45 -5.66
N ILE A 75 -1.69 -5.47 -5.80
CA ILE A 75 -1.98 -4.03 -5.91
C ILE A 75 -1.71 -3.55 -7.34
#